data_AF-A0A3E3EAT7-F1
#
_entry.id   AF-A0A3E3EAT7-F1
#
_cell.length_a   1.000
_cell.length_b   1.000
_cell.length_c   1.000
_cell.angle_alpha   90.00
_cell.angle_beta   90.00
_cell.angle_gamma   90.00
#
_symmetry.space_group_name_H-M   'P 1'
#
loop_
_entity.id
_entity.type
_entity.pdbx_description
1 polymer ?
#
loop_
_entity_poly.entity_id
_entity_poly.type
_entity_poly.pdbx_seq_one_letter_code
_entity_poly.pdbx_strand_id
1 'polypeptide(L)' 'MNIEYLLNLLKENNISRYKLCKLIGFSYGSLSDLISGRSAIPRLDTIVKIAEALNLNDHEFAELCGYKNDK' A
#
# COMPACT_ATOMS: atom_id res chain seq x y z
N MET A 1 0.50 -7.79 3.92
CA MET A 1 0.71 -6.75 2.89
C MET A 1 2.17 -6.75 2.48
N ASN A 2 2.45 -6.80 1.19
CA ASN A 2 3.77 -6.76 0.60
C ASN A 2 4.28 -5.31 0.53
N ILE A 3 5.13 -4.93 1.49
CA ILE A 3 5.67 -3.56 1.58
C ILE A 3 6.60 -3.25 0.41
N GLU A 4 7.41 -4.21 -0.02
CA GLU A 4 8.33 -4.04 -1.14
C GLU A 4 7.57 -3.71 -2.43
N TYR A 5 6.50 -4.46 -2.70
CA TYR A 5 5.60 -4.21 -3.82
C TYR A 5 4.96 -2.82 -3.76
N LEU A 6 4.45 -2.39 -2.60
CA LEU A 6 3.91 -1.05 -2.41
C LEU A 6 4.95 0.04 -2.73
N LEU A 7 6.19 -0.11 -2.26
CA LEU A 7 7.26 0.86 -2.51
C LEU A 7 7.63 0.94 -3.99
N ASN A 8 7.61 -0.19 -4.70
CA ASN A 8 7.85 -0.23 -6.15
C ASN A 8 6.71 0.46 -6.91
N LEU A 9 5.45 0.17 -6.59
CA LEU A 9 4.29 0.85 -7.17
C LEU A 9 4.37 2.37 -7.00
N LEU A 10 4.71 2.84 -5.81
CA LEU A 10 4.87 4.27 -5.55
C LEU A 10 5.96 4.91 -6.41
N LYS A 11 7.07 4.20 -6.62
CA LYS A 11 8.18 4.66 -7.45
C LYS A 11 7.79 4.71 -8.93
N GLU A 12 7.15 3.66 -9.44
CA GLU A 12 6.72 3.55 -10.84
C GLU A 12 5.66 4.61 -11.19
N ASN A 13 4.75 4.88 -10.27
CA ASN A 13 3.71 5.91 -10.44
C ASN A 13 4.18 7.33 -10.09
N ASN A 14 5.45 7.51 -9.69
CA ASN A 14 6.00 8.78 -9.22
C ASN A 14 5.17 9.42 -8.09
N ILE A 15 4.66 8.60 -7.17
CA ILE A 15 3.86 8.99 -6.01
C ILE A 15 4.74 8.97 -4.77
N SER A 16 4.89 10.12 -4.11
CA SER A 16 5.58 10.19 -2.82
C SER A 16 4.73 9.59 -1.71
N ARG A 17 5.37 9.08 -0.64
CA ARG A 17 4.66 8.61 0.57
C ARG A 17 3.74 9.67 1.17
N TYR A 18 4.15 10.94 1.11
CA TYR A 18 3.34 12.06 1.56
C TYR A 18 2.08 12.22 0.69
N LYS A 19 2.21 12.11 -0.63
CA LYS A 19 1.07 12.15 -1.56
C LYS A 19 0.11 10.99 -1.29
N LEU A 20 0.63 9.77 -1.08
CA LEU A 20 -0.20 8.62 -0.70
C LEU A 20 -1.00 8.91 0.59
N CYS A 21 -0.36 9.45 1.63
CA CYS A 21 -1.05 9.82 2.88
C CYS A 21 -2.25 10.74 2.62
N LYS A 22 -2.07 11.74 1.76
CA LYS A 22 -3.14 12.68 1.39
C LYS A 22 -4.26 12.01 0.61
N LEU A 23 -3.95 11.08 -0.28
CA LEU A 23 -4.95 10.33 -1.06
C LEU A 23 -5.81 9.43 -0.18
N ILE A 24 -5.20 8.70 0.77
CA ILE A 24 -5.93 7.76 1.64
C ILE A 24 -6.50 8.40 2.91
N GLY A 25 -6.20 9.68 3.16
CA GLY A 25 -6.61 10.41 4.36
C GLY A 25 -5.89 9.97 5.64
N PHE A 26 -4.65 9.47 5.55
CA PHE A 26 -3.88 8.99 6.69
C PHE A 26 -2.86 10.03 7.18
N SER A 27 -2.50 9.92 8.46
CA SER A 27 -1.35 10.65 8.98
C SER A 27 -0.04 10.04 8.49
N TYR A 28 1.00 10.86 8.33
CA TYR A 28 2.32 10.38 7.90
C TYR A 28 2.94 9.38 8.89
N GLY A 29 2.72 9.57 10.19
CA GLY A 29 3.16 8.64 11.23
C GLY A 29 2.55 7.26 11.04
N SER A 30 1.23 7.20 10.83
CA SER A 30 0.50 5.95 10.60
C SER A 30 1.01 5.20 9.37
N LEU A 31 1.29 5.91 8.26
CA LEU A 31 1.87 5.27 7.07
C LEU A 31 3.31 4.80 7.31
N SER A 32 4.12 5.59 8.03
CA SER A 32 5.50 5.23 8.36
C SER A 32 5.57 3.99 9.26
N ASP A 33 4.68 3.87 10.24
CA ASP A 33 4.61 2.71 11.13
C ASP A 33 4.14 1.44 10.39
N LEU A 34 3.23 1.61 9.44
CA LEU A 34 2.74 0.55 8.55
C LEU A 34 3.83 0.06 7.59
N ILE A 35 4.60 0.97 6.97
CA ILE A 35 5.71 0.61 6.08
C ILE A 35 6.87 -0.03 6.86
N SER A 36 7.15 0.46 8.07
CA SER A 36 8.25 -0.07 8.89
C SER A 36 7.95 -1.40 9.58
N GLY A 37 6.74 -1.95 9.42
CA GLY A 37 6.33 -3.20 10.07
C GLY A 37 6.24 -3.12 11.60
N ARG A 38 6.34 -1.90 12.17
CA ARG A 38 6.17 -1.65 13.61
C ARG A 38 4.70 -1.66 14.03
N SER A 39 3.80 -1.45 13.08
CA SER A 39 2.36 -1.60 13.31
C SER A 39 1.91 -3.04 13.06
N ALA A 40 0.86 -3.45 13.77
CA ALA A 40 0.15 -4.69 13.51
C ALA A 40 -0.32 -4.77 12.04
N ILE A 41 -0.55 -5.99 11.54
CA ILE A 41 -1.02 -6.28 10.18
C ILE A 41 -2.02 -5.20 9.73
N PRO A 42 -1.80 -4.52 8.58
CA PRO A 42 -2.71 -3.51 8.10
C PRO A 42 -4.14 -4.06 8.08
N ARG A 43 -5.05 -3.33 8.70
CA ARG A 43 -6.47 -3.68 8.60
C ARG A 43 -6.88 -3.67 7.11
N LEU A 44 -7.78 -4.56 6.73
CA LEU A 44 -8.23 -4.72 5.35
C LEU A 44 -8.72 -3.39 4.75
N ASP A 45 -9.41 -2.56 5.53
CA ASP A 45 -9.86 -1.22 5.14
C ASP A 45 -8.71 -0.32 4.65
N THR A 46 -7.55 -0.44 5.26
CA THR A 46 -6.34 0.32 4.92
C THR A 46 -5.76 -0.16 3.59
N ILE A 47 -5.70 -1.47 3.39
CA ILE A 47 -5.19 -2.07 2.15
C ILE A 47 -6.10 -1.70 0.98
N VAL A 48 -7.43 -1.78 1.17
CA VAL A 48 -8.43 -1.38 0.16
C VAL A 48 -8.28 0.10 -0.21
N LYS A 49 -8.17 1.00 0.78
CA LYS A 49 -7.97 2.44 0.50
C LYS A 49 -6.69 2.72 -0.30
N ILE A 50 -5.61 1.99 0.00
CA ILE A 50 -4.35 2.11 -0.76
C ILE A 50 -4.56 1.64 -2.20
N ALA A 51 -5.25 0.51 -2.39
CA ALA A 51 -5.54 -0.04 -3.71
C ALA A 51 -6.42 0.90 -4.54
N GLU A 52 -7.48 1.45 -3.96
CA GLU A 52 -8.35 2.44 -4.60
C GLU A 52 -7.59 3.72 -4.96
N ALA A 53 -6.77 4.23 -4.03
CA ALA A 53 -5.97 5.44 -4.26
C ALA A 53 -4.91 5.28 -5.37
N LEU A 54 -4.43 4.05 -5.58
CA LEU A 54 -3.48 3.71 -6.63
C LEU A 54 -4.17 3.11 -7.88
N ASN A 55 -5.50 2.98 -7.87
CA ASN A 55 -6.30 2.38 -8.93
C ASN A 55 -5.80 0.99 -9.37
N LEU A 56 -5.50 0.13 -8.38
CA LEU A 56 -4.99 -1.22 -8.61
C LEU A 56 -6.09 -2.15 -9.15
N ASN A 57 -5.71 -3.04 -10.06
CA ASN A 57 -6.55 -4.17 -10.47
C ASN A 57 -6.44 -5.36 -9.50
N ASP A 58 -7.24 -6.40 -9.70
CA ASP A 58 -7.30 -7.56 -8.81
C ASP A 58 -5.96 -8.29 -8.65
N HIS A 59 -5.15 -8.39 -9.72
CA HIS A 59 -3.83 -9.01 -9.65
C HIS A 59 -2.87 -8.17 -8.81
N GLU A 60 -2.85 -6.86 -9.05
CA GLU A 60 -2.01 -5.92 -8.29
C GLU A 60 -2.43 -5.85 -6.82
N PHE A 61 -3.74 -5.93 -6.55
CA PHE A 61 -4.28 -6.00 -5.19
C PHE A 61 -3.86 -7.29 -4.49
N ALA A 62 -3.88 -8.44 -5.18
CA ALA A 62 -3.42 -9.71 -4.63
C ALA A 62 -1.92 -9.67 -4.27
N GLU A 63 -1.08 -9.14 -5.16
CA GLU A 63 0.35 -8.93 -4.91
C GLU A 63 0.58 -7.98 -3.73
N LEU A 64 -0.18 -6.87 -3.65
CA LEU A 64 -0.15 -5.94 -2.52
C LEU A 64 -0.54 -6.64 -1.21
N CYS A 65 -1.52 -7.54 -1.22
CA CYS A 65 -1.88 -8.31 -0.03
C CYS A 65 -0.75 -9.27 0.40
N GLY A 66 0.12 -9.67 -0.53
CA GLY A 66 1.22 -10.61 -0.33
C GLY A 66 0.91 -12.01 -0.84
N TYR A 67 -0.15 -12.17 -1.63
CA TYR A 67 -0.39 -13.39 -2.39
C TYR A 67 0.52 -13.35 -3.62
N LYS A 68 1.33 -14.39 -3.78
CA LYS A 68 2.07 -14.59 -5.03
C LYS A 68 1.08 -15.12 -6.05
N ASN A 69 0.94 -14.46 -7.20
CA ASN A 69 0.33 -15.13 -8.34
C ASN A 69 1.31 -16.20 -8.83
N ASP A 70 1.18 -17.42 -8.30
CA ASP A 70 1.79 -18.61 -8.88
C ASP A 70 1.10 -18.85 -10.23
N LYS A 71 1.58 -18.16 -11.28
CA LYS A 71 1.29 -18.52 -12.67
C LYS A 71 1.90 -19.88 -12.98
#